data_AF-A0A2S7QAU6-F1
#
_entry.id   AF-A0A2S7QAU6-F1
#
_cell.length_a   1.000
_cell.length_b   1.000
_cell.length_c   1.000
_cell.angle_alpha   90.00
_cell.angle_beta   90.00
_cell.angle_gamma   90.00
#
_symmetry.space_group_name_H-M   'P 1'
#
loop_
_entity.id
_entity.type
_entity.pdbx_description
1 polymer ?
#
loop_
_entity_poly.entity_id
_entity_poly.type
_entity_poly.pdbx_seq_one_letter_code
_entity_poly.pdbx_strand_id
1 'polypeptide(L)'
;MDAAKPHYLIFFASLVEPSNQSWCGDCRDAEEPLRRRLGGTVLEEGRVRLVYVGDRERWRSTETRNEWKDEPWGIEKLPTVVKITAEGWEKLVEEDCYDEGKLTAFVKE
;
A
#
# COMPACT_ATOMS: atom_id res chain seq x y z
N MET A 1 19.47 -0.54 22.02
CA MET A 1 18.15 0.03 21.75
C MET A 1 17.89 -0.32 20.30
N ASP A 2 17.23 -1.45 20.06
CA ASP A 2 16.86 -1.88 18.71
C ASP A 2 16.03 -0.74 18.09
N ALA A 3 16.54 -0.11 17.05
CA ALA A 3 15.73 0.78 16.24
C ALA A 3 14.57 -0.09 15.73
N ALA A 4 13.36 0.16 16.20
CA ALA A 4 12.21 -0.64 15.83
C ALA A 4 12.08 -0.63 14.31
N LYS A 5 12.30 -1.79 13.70
CA LYS A 5 12.27 -1.99 12.26
C LYS A 5 10.96 -1.43 11.68
N PRO A 6 11.00 -0.74 10.52
CA PRO A 6 9.81 -0.15 9.94
C PRO A 6 8.80 -1.21 9.53
N HIS A 7 7.51 -0.93 9.74
CA HIS A 7 6.40 -1.74 9.26
C HIS A 7 5.76 -1.08 8.04
N TYR A 8 5.26 -1.88 7.11
CA TYR A 8 4.70 -1.42 5.85
C TYR A 8 3.27 -1.93 5.70
N LEU A 9 2.33 -1.01 5.49
CA LEU A 9 0.94 -1.31 5.15
C LEU A 9 0.71 -0.94 3.70
N ILE A 10 0.23 -1.87 2.89
CA ILE A 10 -0.01 -1.68 1.48
C ILE A 10 -1.53 -1.75 1.26
N PHE A 11 -2.15 -0.60 1.00
CA PHE A 11 -3.55 -0.50 0.64
C PHE A 11 -3.72 -0.73 -0.86
N PHE A 12 -4.39 -1.83 -1.21
CA PHE A 12 -4.63 -2.26 -2.57
C PHE A 12 -6.11 -2.31 -2.89
N ALA A 13 -6.43 -2.10 -4.17
CA ALA A 13 -7.74 -2.41 -4.72
C ALA A 13 -8.02 -3.92 -4.58
N SER A 14 -9.24 -4.29 -4.21
CA SER A 14 -9.63 -5.71 -4.17
C SER A 14 -9.42 -6.38 -5.52
N LEU A 15 -9.09 -7.67 -5.47
CA LEU A 15 -8.99 -8.51 -6.64
C LEU A 15 -10.39 -8.78 -7.18
N VAL A 16 -10.57 -8.59 -8.49
CA VAL A 16 -11.80 -8.96 -9.18
C VAL A 16 -11.65 -10.35 -9.78
N GLU A 17 -12.56 -11.25 -9.39
CA GLU A 17 -12.71 -12.56 -10.01
C GLU A 17 -13.38 -12.43 -11.40
N PRO A 18 -13.05 -13.31 -12.37
CA PRO A 18 -12.13 -14.45 -12.30
C PRO A 18 -10.67 -14.10 -12.59
N SER A 19 -10.37 -12.86 -12.97
CA SER A 19 -9.02 -12.46 -13.37
C SER A 19 -8.02 -12.47 -12.21
N ASN A 20 -8.52 -12.44 -10.96
CA ASN A 20 -7.73 -12.37 -9.73
C ASN A 20 -6.72 -11.20 -9.77
N GLN A 21 -7.11 -10.12 -10.44
CA GLN A 21 -6.31 -8.91 -10.65
C GLN A 21 -7.01 -7.75 -9.97
N SER A 22 -6.23 -6.79 -9.49
CA SER A 22 -6.76 -5.53 -8.95
C SER A 22 -7.62 -4.82 -10.00
N TRP A 23 -8.79 -4.29 -9.62
CA TRP A 23 -9.64 -3.52 -10.54
C TRP A 23 -9.05 -2.15 -10.91
N CYS A 24 -8.07 -1.67 -10.15
CA CYS A 24 -7.33 -0.43 -10.36
C CYS A 24 -6.10 -0.69 -11.24
N GLY A 25 -5.89 0.13 -12.27
CA GLY A 25 -4.75 0.03 -13.18
C GLY A 25 -3.42 0.25 -12.45
N ASP A 26 -3.30 1.36 -11.73
CA ASP A 26 -2.12 1.71 -10.94
C ASP A 26 -1.74 0.63 -9.92
N CYS A 27 -2.72 -0.05 -9.33
CA CYS A 27 -2.43 -1.17 -8.42
C CYS A 27 -1.73 -2.33 -9.15
N ARG A 28 -2.07 -2.60 -10.41
CA ARG A 28 -1.42 -3.67 -11.18
C ARG A 28 0.02 -3.29 -11.53
N ASP A 29 0.23 -2.06 -11.97
CA ASP A 29 1.57 -1.54 -12.29
C ASP A 29 2.47 -1.47 -11.04
N ALA A 30 1.91 -1.16 -9.87
CA ALA A 30 2.67 -1.15 -8.62
C ALA A 30 2.89 -2.52 -7.98
N GLU A 31 2.13 -3.55 -8.34
CA GLU A 31 2.22 -4.87 -7.71
C GLU A 31 3.63 -5.47 -7.84
N GLU A 32 4.21 -5.44 -9.05
CA GLU A 32 5.55 -5.96 -9.29
C GLU A 32 6.65 -5.20 -8.53
N PRO A 33 6.78 -3.86 -8.66
CA PRO A 33 7.83 -3.11 -7.96
C PRO A 33 7.69 -3.20 -6.44
N LEU A 34 6.46 -3.17 -5.91
CA LEU A 34 6.21 -3.38 -4.48
C LEU A 34 6.64 -4.76 -4.05
N ARG A 35 6.24 -5.82 -4.77
CA ARG A 35 6.65 -7.18 -4.44
C ARG A 35 8.16 -7.38 -4.57
N ARG A 36 8.83 -6.70 -5.50
CA ARG A 36 10.29 -6.77 -5.65
C ARG A 36 11.03 -6.13 -4.49
N ARG A 37 10.51 -5.03 -3.95
CA ARG A 37 11.19 -4.22 -2.91
C ARG A 37 10.76 -4.57 -1.49
N LEU A 38 9.46 -4.75 -1.27
CA LEU A 38 8.86 -5.13 0.01
C LEU A 38 8.71 -6.64 0.17
N GLY A 39 8.89 -7.42 -0.90
CA GLY A 39 8.99 -8.87 -0.80
C GLY A 39 10.33 -9.35 -0.23
N GLY A 40 10.50 -10.67 -0.14
CA GLY A 40 11.70 -11.28 0.44
C GLY A 40 11.77 -11.03 1.95
N THR A 41 12.93 -10.59 2.44
CA THR A 41 13.22 -10.48 3.89
C THR A 41 12.23 -9.62 4.65
N VAL A 42 11.76 -8.48 4.10
CA VAL A 42 10.82 -7.59 4.81
C VAL A 42 9.46 -8.29 4.99
N LEU A 43 9.01 -9.02 3.97
CA LEU A 43 7.80 -9.84 4.03
C LEU A 43 7.98 -11.04 4.96
N GLU A 44 9.13 -11.72 4.92
CA GLU A 44 9.44 -12.88 5.76
C GLU A 44 9.56 -12.52 7.25
N GLU A 45 10.02 -11.30 7.55
CA GLU A 45 10.02 -10.75 8.91
C GLU A 45 8.61 -10.32 9.37
N GLY A 46 7.57 -10.51 8.56
CA GLY A 46 6.18 -10.17 8.91
C GLY A 46 5.93 -8.68 9.03
N ARG A 47 6.82 -7.84 8.47
CA ARG A 47 6.76 -6.37 8.55
C ARG A 47 5.85 -5.76 7.50
N VAL A 48 5.35 -6.54 6.53
CA VAL A 48 4.48 -6.07 5.45
C VAL A 48 3.07 -6.63 5.62
N ARG A 49 2.05 -5.77 5.54
CA ARG A 49 0.64 -6.16 5.50
C ARG A 49 -0.04 -5.59 4.26
N LEU A 50 -0.68 -6.48 3.49
CA LEU A 50 -1.55 -6.10 2.38
C LEU A 50 -2.98 -5.92 2.90
N VAL A 51 -3.60 -4.80 2.60
CA VAL A 51 -4.96 -4.44 2.99
C VAL A 51 -5.78 -4.16 1.74
N TYR A 52 -6.83 -4.96 1.52
CA TYR A 52 -7.75 -4.73 0.41
C TYR A 52 -8.84 -3.76 0.81
N VAL A 53 -8.99 -2.67 0.06
CA VAL A 53 -9.95 -1.61 0.40
C VAL A 53 -11.38 -1.89 -0.06
N GLY A 54 -11.61 -3.00 -0.78
CA GLY A 54 -12.92 -3.39 -1.32
C GLY A 54 -13.07 -3.12 -2.82
N ASP A 55 -14.31 -3.27 -3.28
CA ASP A 55 -14.72 -3.11 -4.67
C ASP A 55 -14.64 -1.67 -5.17
N ARG A 56 -14.45 -1.53 -6.49
CA ARG A 56 -14.34 -0.23 -7.18
C ARG A 56 -15.52 0.70 -6.91
N GLU A 57 -16.73 0.15 -6.95
CA GLU A 57 -17.96 0.93 -6.77
C GLU A 57 -18.04 1.49 -5.36
N ARG A 58 -17.76 0.66 -4.36
CA ARG A 58 -17.68 1.10 -2.95
C ARG A 58 -16.56 2.11 -2.75
N TRP A 59 -15.40 1.92 -3.38
CA TRP A 59 -14.28 2.87 -3.30
C TRP A 59 -14.60 4.25 -3.87
N ARG A 60 -15.24 4.28 -5.04
CA ARG A 60 -15.61 5.53 -5.74
C ARG A 60 -16.91 6.15 -5.24
N SER A 61 -17.75 5.39 -4.55
CA SER A 61 -18.99 5.91 -3.99
C SER A 61 -18.68 7.04 -3.00
N THR A 62 -19.32 8.18 -3.23
CA THR A 62 -19.31 9.32 -2.31
C THR A 62 -20.38 9.17 -1.22
N GLU A 63 -21.33 8.25 -1.41
CA GLU A 63 -22.44 7.99 -0.48
C GLU A 63 -21.99 7.10 0.69
N THR A 64 -21.14 6.10 0.40
CA THR A 64 -20.56 5.23 1.44
C THR A 64 -19.13 5.69 1.70
N ARG A 65 -18.94 6.53 2.72
CA ARG A 65 -17.61 6.98 3.13
C ARG A 65 -16.79 5.75 3.56
N ASN A 66 -15.67 5.51 2.89
CA ASN A 66 -14.82 4.36 3.20
C ASN A 66 -13.99 4.66 4.45
N GLU A 67 -13.96 3.72 5.38
CA GLU A 67 -13.15 3.81 6.62
C GLU A 67 -11.67 4.10 6.34
N TRP A 68 -11.15 3.65 5.19
CA TRP A 68 -9.77 3.90 4.77
C TRP A 68 -9.51 5.34 4.31
N LYS A 69 -10.54 6.03 3.79
CA LYS A 69 -10.46 7.44 3.36
C LYS A 69 -10.50 8.40 4.53
N ASP A 70 -10.94 7.93 5.69
CA ASP A 70 -11.02 8.67 6.92
C ASP A 70 -9.76 8.52 7.77
N GLU A 71 -9.70 9.32 8.84
CA GLU A 71 -8.73 9.11 9.90
C GLU A 71 -8.87 7.69 10.50
N PRO A 72 -7.75 7.03 10.83
CA PRO A 72 -6.41 7.60 10.90
C PRO A 72 -5.64 7.61 9.57
N TRP A 73 -6.07 6.91 8.52
CA TRP A 73 -5.23 6.63 7.34
C TRP A 73 -5.30 7.69 6.24
N GLY A 74 -6.48 8.25 5.98
CA GLY A 74 -6.68 9.29 4.96
C GLY A 74 -6.25 8.85 3.55
N ILE A 75 -6.62 7.64 3.14
CA ILE A 75 -6.26 7.03 1.86
C ILE A 75 -7.20 7.52 0.77
N GLU A 76 -6.83 8.56 0.04
CA GLU A 76 -7.70 9.12 -1.01
C GLU A 76 -7.61 8.34 -2.33
N LYS A 77 -6.44 7.74 -2.59
CA LYS A 77 -6.04 7.14 -3.86
C LYS A 77 -5.36 5.78 -3.65
N LEU A 78 -5.34 4.95 -4.68
CA LEU A 78 -4.80 3.59 -4.64
C LEU A 78 -3.85 3.41 -5.82
N PRO A 79 -2.78 2.61 -5.68
CA PRO A 79 -2.30 1.98 -4.45
C PRO A 79 -1.74 3.02 -3.47
N THR A 80 -1.77 2.72 -2.17
CA THR A 80 -1.08 3.54 -1.16
C THR A 80 -0.26 2.65 -0.24
N VAL A 81 1.01 2.99 -0.05
CA VAL A 81 1.91 2.31 0.89
C VAL A 81 2.20 3.23 2.05
N VAL A 82 2.03 2.73 3.26
CA VAL A 82 2.32 3.45 4.49
C VAL A 82 3.49 2.77 5.20
N LYS A 83 4.58 3.49 5.44
CA LYS A 83 5.71 3.07 6.26
C LYS A 83 5.53 3.64 7.65
N ILE A 84 5.53 2.78 8.65
CA ILE A 84 5.46 3.12 10.07
C ILE A 84 6.85 2.90 10.65
N THR A 85 7.45 3.96 11.20
CA THR A 85 8.75 3.94 11.87
C THR A 85 8.58 4.39 13.34
N ALA A 86 9.66 4.35 14.11
CA ALA A 86 9.64 4.88 15.48
C ALA A 86 9.46 6.41 15.54
N GLU A 87 9.80 7.12 14.46
CA GLU A 87 9.74 8.58 14.37
C GLU A 87 8.39 9.08 13.83
N GLY A 88 7.58 8.20 13.22
CA GLY A 88 6.29 8.55 12.67
C GLY A 88 5.84 7.59 11.58
N TRP A 89 5.12 8.13 10.60
CA TRP A 89 4.58 7.36 9.49
C TRP A 89 4.58 8.19 8.22
N GLU A 90 4.97 7.58 7.11
CA GLU A 90 5.06 8.19 5.80
C GLU A 90 4.21 7.41 4.81
N LYS A 91 3.70 8.06 3.76
CA LYS A 91 2.85 7.43 2.75
C LYS A 91 3.29 7.73 1.33
N LEU A 92 3.32 6.70 0.49
CA LEU A 92 3.45 6.77 -0.96
C LEU A 92 2.09 6.47 -1.58
N VAL A 93 1.71 7.20 -2.63
CA VAL A 93 0.38 7.14 -3.24
C VAL A 93 0.52 7.06 -4.76
N GLU A 94 -0.28 6.21 -5.41
CA GLU A 94 -0.33 6.06 -6.89
C GLU A 94 1.05 5.87 -7.53
N GLU A 95 1.53 6.88 -8.25
CA GLU A 95 2.80 6.88 -8.98
C GLU A 95 4.02 6.68 -8.10
N ASP A 96 3.96 7.19 -6.87
CA ASP A 96 5.01 7.00 -5.89
C ASP A 96 5.19 5.52 -5.51
N CYS A 97 4.15 4.69 -5.67
CA CYS A 97 4.19 3.26 -5.35
C CYS A 97 4.82 2.40 -6.45
N TYR A 98 5.12 2.96 -7.62
CA TYR A 98 5.83 2.26 -8.69
C TYR A 98 7.05 3.03 -9.21
N ASP A 99 7.34 4.21 -8.67
CA ASP A 99 8.60 4.92 -8.88
C ASP A 99 9.74 4.20 -8.15
N GLU A 100 10.63 3.54 -8.89
CA GLU A 100 11.72 2.77 -8.30
C GLU A 100 12.65 3.59 -7.39
N GLY A 101 12.85 4.88 -7.70
CA GLY A 101 13.72 5.77 -6.94
C GLY A 101 13.14 6.06 -5.55
N LYS A 102 11.89 6.49 -5.52
CA LYS A 102 11.16 6.77 -4.28
C LYS A 102 10.94 5.50 -3.48
N LEU A 103 10.54 4.40 -4.12
CA LEU A 103 10.32 3.14 -3.43
C LEU A 103 11.60 2.59 -2.80
N THR A 104 12.72 2.69 -3.51
CA THR A 104 14.03 2.30 -2.96
C THR A 104 14.37 3.16 -1.76
N ALA A 105 14.22 4.48 -1.84
CA ALA A 105 14.47 5.37 -0.71
C ALA A 105 13.54 5.09 0.48
N PHE A 106 12.29 4.74 0.20
CA PHE A 106 11.28 4.46 1.19
C PHE A 106 11.50 3.13 1.93
N VAL A 107 11.96 2.10 1.23
CA VAL A 107 12.29 0.79 1.84
C VAL A 107 13.67 0.80 2.49
N LYS A 108 14.54 1.74 2.14
CA LYS A 108 15.85 1.89 2.76
C LYS A 108 15.70 2.21 4.26
N GLU A 109 16.36 1.42 5.09
CA GLU A 109 16.56 1.62 6.53
C GLU A 109 17.77 2.54 6.77
#